data_AF-V4CSC2-F1
#
_entry.id   AF-V4CSC2-F1
#
_cell.length_a   1.000
_cell.length_b   1.000
_cell.length_c   1.000
_cell.angle_alpha   90.00
_cell.angle_beta   90.00
_cell.angle_gamma   90.00
#
_symmetry.space_group_name_H-M   'P 1'
#
loop_
_entity.id
_entity.type
_entity.pdbx_description
1 polymer ?
#
loop_
_entity_poly.entity_id
_entity_poly.type
_entity_poly.pdbx_seq_one_letter_code
_entity_poly.pdbx_strand_id
1 'polypeptide(L)'
;MSSIWQVIRLHYGFQSTGSHFLDFNTIVLQPDERPEDLYQRLMSFIEDNLLSQNGHISHHGIVPSEDEELTPSLENMVVLTWIRLIHPDLPQLVKQHYGTELRSTTLASLKPEISLALDSLLDEVNSAVESKVFRTVTRDLLRQNTHKPSRTMTNAPITNSKLCPLCSQANRPNNKHFLSKCPYLPVSDKRFMNKARQASCFHDEGIDANDPTPDVDSLKI
;
A
#
# COMPACT_ATOMS: atom_id res chain seq x y z
N MET A 1 -16.82 35.10 -22.22
CA MET A 1 -16.65 34.88 -23.67
C MET A 1 -15.86 33.60 -23.84
N SER A 2 -16.49 32.53 -24.33
CA SER A 2 -15.82 31.27 -24.59
C SER A 2 -14.84 31.43 -25.75
N SER A 3 -13.55 31.19 -25.47
CA SER A 3 -12.47 31.30 -26.44
C SER A 3 -12.69 30.34 -27.61
N ILE A 4 -12.30 30.71 -28.83
CA ILE A 4 -12.42 29.85 -30.03
C ILE A 4 -11.80 28.46 -29.82
N TRP A 5 -10.80 28.38 -28.95
CA TRP A 5 -10.16 27.14 -28.53
C TRP A 5 -11.10 26.19 -27.76
N GLN A 6 -12.02 26.71 -26.94
CA GLN A 6 -13.02 25.87 -26.27
C GLN A 6 -14.02 25.27 -27.27
N VAL A 7 -14.40 26.04 -28.30
CA VAL A 7 -15.30 25.57 -29.36
C VAL A 7 -14.64 24.47 -30.19
N ILE A 8 -13.37 24.64 -30.55
CA ILE A 8 -12.58 23.62 -31.26
C ILE A 8 -12.47 22.34 -30.41
N ARG A 9 -12.11 22.46 -29.12
CA ARG A 9 -11.99 21.30 -28.22
C ARG A 9 -13.32 20.55 -28.08
N LEU A 10 -14.43 21.26 -27.94
CA LEU A 10 -15.78 20.67 -27.90
C LEU A 10 -16.09 19.94 -29.22
N HIS A 11 -15.83 20.57 -30.37
CA HIS A 11 -16.12 20.02 -31.69
C HIS A 11 -15.37 18.71 -31.98
N TYR A 12 -14.13 18.59 -31.53
CA TYR A 12 -13.31 17.38 -31.72
C TYR A 12 -13.38 16.39 -30.53
N GLY A 13 -14.19 16.68 -29.51
CA GLY A 13 -14.30 15.81 -28.33
C GLY A 13 -13.07 15.82 -27.42
N PHE A 14 -12.17 16.80 -27.55
CA PHE A 14 -11.00 17.00 -26.68
C PHE A 14 -11.37 17.60 -25.31
N GLN A 15 -12.53 17.23 -24.77
CA GLN A 15 -12.94 17.68 -23.45
C GLN A 15 -12.36 16.73 -22.40
N SER A 16 -11.47 17.25 -21.55
CA SER A 16 -11.07 16.58 -20.31
C SER A 16 -12.31 16.33 -19.46
N THR A 17 -12.77 15.09 -19.40
CA THR A 17 -13.92 14.70 -18.59
C THR A 17 -13.44 14.00 -17.33
N GLY A 18 -14.20 14.09 -16.24
CA GLY A 18 -13.88 13.33 -15.02
C GLY A 18 -13.85 11.81 -15.23
N SER A 19 -14.49 11.31 -16.30
CA SER A 19 -14.40 9.89 -16.70
C SER A 19 -13.03 9.47 -17.21
N HIS A 20 -12.25 10.40 -17.80
CA HIS A 20 -10.90 10.09 -18.30
C HIS A 20 -10.01 9.54 -17.17
N PHE A 21 -10.20 10.01 -15.92
CA PHE A 21 -9.47 9.52 -14.77
C PHE A 21 -9.65 8.01 -14.52
N LEU A 22 -10.76 7.41 -14.96
CA LEU A 22 -11.01 5.97 -14.84
C LEU A 22 -10.08 5.15 -15.75
N ASP A 23 -9.61 5.75 -16.85
CA ASP A 23 -8.70 5.11 -17.79
C ASP A 23 -7.31 4.88 -17.17
N PHE A 24 -6.99 5.51 -16.03
CA PHE A 24 -5.80 5.22 -15.24
C PHE A 24 -5.66 3.73 -14.91
N ASN A 25 -6.79 3.05 -14.66
CA ASN A 25 -6.81 1.62 -14.33
C ASN A 25 -6.41 0.72 -15.52
N THR A 26 -6.41 1.26 -16.74
CA THR A 26 -6.00 0.53 -17.94
C THR A 26 -4.49 0.59 -18.19
N ILE A 27 -3.78 1.47 -17.47
CA ILE A 27 -2.33 1.62 -17.58
C ILE A 27 -1.65 0.39 -16.95
N VAL A 28 -0.96 -0.38 -17.79
CA VAL A 28 -0.13 -1.53 -17.40
C VAL A 28 1.21 -1.48 -18.13
N LEU A 29 2.21 -2.18 -17.59
CA LEU A 29 3.50 -2.40 -18.25
C LEU A 29 3.30 -3.25 -19.51
N GLN A 30 3.78 -2.79 -20.66
CA GLN A 30 3.75 -3.57 -21.90
C GLN A 30 4.96 -4.51 -22.02
N PRO A 31 4.88 -5.63 -22.76
CA PRO A 31 5.95 -6.64 -22.81
C PRO A 31 7.34 -6.13 -23.23
N ASP A 32 7.40 -5.15 -24.15
CA ASP A 32 8.64 -4.57 -24.67
C ASP A 32 8.88 -3.13 -24.17
N GLU A 33 8.14 -2.73 -23.14
CA GLU A 33 8.22 -1.39 -22.57
C GLU A 33 9.22 -1.35 -21.42
N ARG A 34 10.02 -0.28 -21.39
CA ARG A 34 10.91 -0.03 -20.26
C ARG A 34 10.10 0.45 -19.05
N PRO A 35 10.46 0.03 -17.83
CA PRO A 35 9.83 0.56 -16.61
C PRO A 35 9.84 2.09 -16.56
N GLU A 36 10.89 2.77 -17.05
CA GLU A 36 10.90 4.24 -17.12
C GLU A 36 9.79 4.81 -18.02
N ASP A 37 9.48 4.18 -19.15
CA ASP A 37 8.45 4.64 -20.06
C ASP A 37 7.05 4.50 -19.43
N LEU A 38 6.82 3.41 -18.68
CA LEU A 38 5.61 3.24 -17.86
C LEU A 38 5.47 4.38 -16.85
N TYR A 39 6.56 4.75 -16.16
CA TYR A 39 6.54 5.88 -15.23
C TYR A 39 6.16 7.19 -15.92
N GLN A 40 6.74 7.46 -17.10
CA GLN A 40 6.39 8.66 -17.87
C GLN A 40 4.91 8.67 -18.26
N ARG A 41 4.36 7.54 -18.71
CA ARG A 41 2.92 7.46 -19.03
C ARG A 41 2.03 7.70 -17.82
N LEU A 42 2.39 7.16 -16.66
CA LEU A 42 1.66 7.42 -15.40
C LEU A 42 1.72 8.90 -15.03
N MET A 43 2.89 9.53 -15.14
CA MET A 43 3.09 10.92 -14.80
C MET A 43 2.31 11.84 -15.74
N SER A 44 2.47 11.66 -17.07
CA SER A 44 1.74 12.42 -18.07
C SER A 44 0.24 12.27 -17.91
N PHE A 45 -0.25 11.07 -17.62
CA PHE A 45 -1.68 10.87 -17.35
C PHE A 45 -2.14 11.70 -16.15
N ILE A 46 -1.39 11.71 -15.05
CA ILE A 46 -1.78 12.50 -13.88
C ILE A 46 -1.74 14.00 -14.20
N GLU A 47 -0.69 14.48 -14.86
CA GLU A 47 -0.56 15.89 -15.28
C GLU A 47 -1.70 16.33 -16.19
N ASP A 48 -2.11 15.47 -17.14
CA ASP A 48 -3.24 15.74 -18.05
C ASP A 48 -4.60 15.79 -17.33
N ASN A 49 -4.69 15.25 -16.12
CA ASN A 49 -5.89 15.24 -15.29
C ASN A 49 -5.86 16.25 -14.14
N LEU A 50 -4.79 17.04 -13.98
CA LEU A 50 -4.78 18.15 -13.03
C LEU A 50 -5.82 19.20 -13.43
N LEU A 51 -6.59 19.67 -12.46
CA LEU A 51 -7.65 20.63 -12.73
C LEU A 51 -7.07 22.00 -13.07
N SER A 52 -7.71 22.71 -14.01
CA SER A 52 -7.35 24.09 -14.33
C SER A 52 -8.47 25.04 -13.90
N GLN A 53 -8.10 26.26 -13.50
CA GLN A 53 -9.04 27.35 -13.23
C GLN A 53 -9.93 27.70 -14.44
N ASN A 54 -9.41 27.45 -15.65
CA ASN A 54 -10.11 27.67 -16.92
C ASN A 54 -10.74 26.37 -17.46
N GLY A 55 -10.69 25.30 -16.66
CA GLY A 55 -11.29 24.00 -16.95
C GLY A 55 -12.81 24.02 -16.86
N HIS A 56 -13.42 22.93 -17.30
CA HIS A 56 -14.87 22.73 -17.25
C HIS A 56 -15.28 21.64 -16.24
N ILE A 57 -14.31 21.03 -15.56
CA ILE A 57 -14.52 20.08 -14.48
C ILE A 57 -14.58 20.86 -13.17
N SER A 58 -15.58 20.56 -12.33
CA SER A 58 -15.66 21.05 -10.95
C SER A 58 -15.37 19.92 -9.97
N HIS A 59 -14.69 20.26 -8.87
CA HIS A 59 -14.44 19.34 -7.76
C HIS A 59 -15.44 19.67 -6.65
N HIS A 60 -16.28 18.69 -6.26
CA HIS A 60 -17.36 18.91 -5.28
C HIS A 60 -18.29 20.10 -5.64
N GLY A 61 -18.53 20.31 -6.94
CA GLY A 61 -19.35 21.42 -7.44
C GLY A 61 -18.65 22.78 -7.44
N ILE A 62 -17.37 22.84 -7.09
CA ILE A 62 -16.56 24.07 -7.06
C ILE A 62 -15.56 24.01 -8.22
N VAL A 63 -15.54 25.05 -9.05
CA VAL A 63 -14.50 25.22 -10.07
C VAL A 63 -13.24 25.72 -9.36
N PRO A 64 -12.05 25.16 -9.66
CA PRO A 64 -10.80 25.62 -9.07
C PRO A 64 -10.59 27.12 -9.27
N SER A 65 -10.09 27.81 -8.24
CA SER A 65 -9.70 29.23 -8.34
C SER A 65 -8.32 29.43 -8.96
N GLU A 66 -7.49 28.39 -8.95
CA GLU A 66 -6.14 28.35 -9.49
C GLU A 66 -5.91 27.02 -10.19
N ASP A 67 -4.87 26.95 -11.03
CA ASP A 67 -4.48 25.70 -11.67
C ASP A 67 -3.88 24.75 -10.62
N GLU A 68 -4.32 23.50 -10.62
CA GLU A 68 -3.86 22.48 -9.69
C GLU A 68 -2.40 22.13 -10.00
N GLU A 69 -1.60 22.07 -8.94
CA GLU A 69 -0.20 21.65 -9.03
C GLU A 69 -0.05 20.21 -8.53
N LEU A 70 0.89 19.48 -9.15
CA LEU A 70 1.22 18.13 -8.74
C LEU A 70 1.78 18.14 -7.31
N THR A 71 1.05 17.53 -6.38
CA THR A 71 1.45 17.52 -4.96
C THR A 71 2.40 16.37 -4.63
N PRO A 72 3.26 16.49 -3.60
CA PRO A 72 4.14 15.40 -3.17
C PRO A 72 3.41 14.10 -2.82
N SER A 73 2.17 14.19 -2.33
CA SER A 73 1.36 13.00 -2.04
C SER A 73 0.93 12.29 -3.32
N LEU A 74 0.59 13.05 -4.36
CA LEU A 74 0.21 12.52 -5.66
C LEU A 74 1.41 11.91 -6.39
N GLU A 75 2.58 12.56 -6.34
CA GLU A 75 3.83 11.98 -6.82
C GLU A 75 4.15 10.64 -6.14
N ASN A 76 4.00 10.56 -4.81
CA ASN A 76 4.18 9.31 -4.08
C ASN A 76 3.22 8.20 -4.54
N MET A 77 1.97 8.56 -4.88
CA MET A 77 0.99 7.60 -5.41
C MET A 77 1.36 7.13 -6.81
N VAL A 78 1.89 8.00 -7.66
CA VAL A 78 2.43 7.64 -8.99
C VAL A 78 3.56 6.63 -8.83
N VAL A 79 4.55 6.92 -7.98
CA VAL A 79 5.71 6.05 -7.80
C VAL A 79 5.31 4.71 -7.18
N LEU A 80 4.39 4.69 -6.22
CA LEU A 80 3.85 3.46 -5.65
C LEU A 80 3.10 2.63 -6.70
N THR A 81 2.32 3.28 -7.57
CA THR A 81 1.60 2.59 -8.65
C THR A 81 2.58 2.01 -9.66
N TRP A 82 3.60 2.78 -10.05
CA TRP A 82 4.67 2.37 -10.93
C TRP A 82 5.35 1.08 -10.44
N ILE A 83 5.85 1.05 -9.20
CA ILE A 83 6.52 -0.14 -8.65
C ILE A 83 5.58 -1.35 -8.51
N ARG A 84 4.28 -1.12 -8.24
CA ARG A 84 3.28 -2.19 -8.14
C ARG A 84 2.96 -2.82 -9.50
N LEU A 85 2.94 -2.02 -10.56
CA LEU A 85 2.67 -2.48 -11.93
C LEU A 85 3.86 -3.23 -12.54
N ILE A 86 5.08 -2.99 -12.06
CA ILE A 86 6.27 -3.75 -12.46
C ILE A 86 6.22 -5.16 -11.84
N HIS A 87 6.06 -5.25 -10.52
CA HIS A 87 5.97 -6.55 -9.85
C HIS A 87 5.24 -6.44 -8.50
N PRO A 88 4.33 -7.37 -8.14
CA PRO A 88 3.50 -7.28 -6.93
C PRO A 88 4.29 -7.25 -5.61
N ASP A 89 5.42 -7.96 -5.53
CA ASP A 89 6.27 -8.00 -4.32
C ASP A 89 7.30 -6.87 -4.23
N LEU A 90 7.52 -6.11 -5.32
CA LEU A 90 8.53 -5.04 -5.37
C LEU A 90 8.30 -3.93 -4.32
N PRO A 91 7.07 -3.46 -4.02
CA PRO A 91 6.85 -2.46 -2.98
C PRO A 91 7.37 -2.89 -1.61
N GLN A 92 7.23 -4.18 -1.28
CA GLN A 92 7.69 -4.71 0.00
C GLN A 92 9.21 -4.78 0.04
N LEU A 93 9.86 -5.15 -1.07
CA LEU A 93 11.31 -5.16 -1.16
C LEU A 93 11.90 -3.74 -1.12
N VAL A 94 11.31 -2.79 -1.85
CA VAL A 94 11.71 -1.36 -1.80
C VAL A 94 11.62 -0.82 -0.37
N LYS A 95 10.54 -1.15 0.36
CA LYS A 95 10.39 -0.79 1.77
C LYS A 95 11.48 -1.38 2.67
N GLN A 96 11.93 -2.60 2.38
CA GLN A 96 13.01 -3.25 3.10
C GLN A 96 14.36 -2.59 2.80
N HIS A 97 14.64 -2.32 1.52
CA HIS A 97 15.92 -1.81 1.06
C HIS A 97 16.14 -0.33 1.41
N TYR A 98 15.10 0.51 1.27
CA TYR A 98 15.17 1.97 1.49
C TYR A 98 14.48 2.43 2.78
N GLY A 99 14.23 1.51 3.72
CA GLY A 99 13.49 1.79 4.94
C GLY A 99 14.13 2.85 5.85
N THR A 100 15.43 3.10 5.70
CA THR A 100 16.18 4.14 6.41
C THR A 100 15.94 5.52 5.82
N GLU A 101 15.99 5.64 4.50
CA GLU A 101 15.85 6.86 3.70
C GLU A 101 14.41 7.37 3.77
N LEU A 102 13.44 6.45 3.65
CA LEU A 102 12.00 6.71 3.76
C LEU A 102 11.57 7.30 5.12
N ARG A 103 12.47 7.42 6.10
CA ARG A 103 12.19 8.15 7.35
C ARG A 103 12.27 9.67 7.18
N SER A 104 13.03 10.14 6.20
CA SER A 104 13.31 11.56 5.98
C SER A 104 13.04 12.03 4.54
N THR A 105 12.81 11.11 3.60
CA THR A 105 12.50 11.41 2.20
C THR A 105 11.19 10.79 1.77
N THR A 106 10.59 11.33 0.71
CA THR A 106 9.39 10.76 0.10
C THR A 106 9.77 9.59 -0.83
N LEU A 107 8.81 8.71 -1.12
CA LEU A 107 9.02 7.64 -2.09
C LEU A 107 9.30 8.23 -3.49
N ALA A 108 8.64 9.33 -3.84
CA ALA A 108 8.88 10.05 -5.08
C ALA A 108 10.32 10.56 -5.21
N SER A 109 10.89 11.11 -4.13
CA SER A 109 12.29 11.54 -4.12
C SER A 109 13.29 10.39 -4.28
N LEU A 110 12.90 9.15 -3.95
CA LEU A 110 13.73 7.95 -4.13
C LEU A 110 13.56 7.29 -5.50
N LYS A 111 12.68 7.81 -6.37
CA LYS A 111 12.48 7.28 -7.71
C LYS A 111 13.80 7.09 -8.48
N PRO A 112 14.73 8.07 -8.56
CA PRO A 112 15.94 7.89 -9.38
C PRO A 112 16.83 6.77 -8.85
N GLU A 113 16.98 6.63 -7.54
CA GLU A 113 17.74 5.56 -6.90
C GLU A 113 17.08 4.19 -7.12
N ILE A 114 15.75 4.11 -7.00
CA ILE A 114 14.97 2.89 -7.26
C ILE A 114 15.10 2.48 -8.73
N SER A 115 15.00 3.44 -9.67
CA SER A 115 15.14 3.22 -11.12
C SER A 115 16.52 2.64 -11.43
N LEU A 116 17.58 3.18 -10.83
CA LEU A 116 18.95 2.71 -11.04
C LEU A 116 19.17 1.30 -10.51
N ALA A 117 18.54 0.95 -9.37
CA ALA A 117 18.67 -0.36 -8.74
C ALA A 117 17.64 -1.39 -9.25
N LEU A 118 16.77 -1.03 -10.20
CA LEU A 118 15.57 -1.78 -10.51
C LEU A 118 15.85 -3.22 -10.96
N ASP A 119 16.80 -3.42 -11.87
CA ASP A 119 17.18 -4.76 -12.35
C ASP A 119 17.66 -5.65 -11.20
N SER A 120 18.50 -5.10 -10.31
CA SER A 120 18.99 -5.82 -9.13
C SER A 120 17.86 -6.16 -8.15
N LEU A 121 16.87 -5.27 -7.99
CA LEU A 121 15.71 -5.53 -7.14
C LEU A 121 14.82 -6.64 -7.74
N LEU A 122 14.66 -6.67 -9.06
CA LEU A 122 13.89 -7.71 -9.75
C LEU A 122 14.57 -9.08 -9.66
N ASP A 123 15.89 -9.13 -9.81
CA ASP A 123 16.67 -10.35 -9.60
C ASP A 123 16.53 -10.90 -8.17
N GLU A 124 16.54 -10.02 -7.17
CA GLU A 124 16.34 -10.41 -5.77
C GLU A 124 14.92 -10.92 -5.52
N VAL A 125 13.91 -10.26 -6.09
CA VAL A 125 12.50 -10.72 -6.02
C VAL A 125 12.38 -12.14 -6.58
N ASN A 126 12.93 -12.39 -7.77
CA ASN A 126 12.88 -13.71 -8.41
C ASN A 126 13.60 -14.77 -7.58
N SER A 127 14.79 -14.44 -7.06
CA SER A 127 15.58 -15.33 -6.20
C SER A 127 14.87 -15.68 -4.88
N ALA A 128 14.12 -14.73 -4.31
CA ALA A 128 13.34 -14.95 -3.10
C ALA A 128 12.16 -15.91 -3.34
N VAL A 129 11.52 -15.85 -4.51
CA VAL A 129 10.47 -16.79 -4.92
C VAL A 129 11.05 -18.19 -5.09
N GLU A 130 12.14 -18.34 -5.83
CA GLU A 130 12.79 -19.64 -6.06
C GLU A 130 13.22 -20.31 -4.75
N SER A 131 13.79 -19.54 -3.82
CA SER A 131 14.16 -20.02 -2.49
C SER A 131 12.96 -20.53 -1.69
N LYS A 132 11.77 -19.92 -1.83
CA LYS A 132 10.54 -20.40 -1.19
C LYS A 132 10.07 -21.72 -1.82
N VAL A 133 10.08 -21.81 -3.15
CA VAL A 133 9.69 -23.03 -3.88
C VAL A 133 10.59 -24.20 -3.48
N PHE A 134 11.91 -24.00 -3.46
CA PHE A 134 12.87 -25.03 -3.08
C PHE A 134 12.66 -25.51 -1.63
N ARG A 135 12.38 -24.60 -0.70
CA ARG A 135 12.04 -24.94 0.69
C ARG A 135 10.76 -25.75 0.79
N THR A 136 9.73 -25.42 0.02
CA THR A 136 8.46 -26.15 0.01
C THR A 136 8.64 -27.57 -0.53
N VAL A 137 9.31 -27.72 -1.68
CA VAL A 137 9.57 -29.03 -2.30
C VAL A 137 10.42 -29.91 -1.39
N THR A 138 11.52 -29.38 -0.82
CA THR A 138 12.35 -30.14 0.13
C THR A 138 11.57 -30.55 1.38
N ARG A 139 10.69 -29.68 1.89
CA ARG A 139 9.83 -30.01 3.04
C ARG A 139 8.82 -31.10 2.71
N ASP A 140 8.23 -31.09 1.52
CA ASP A 140 7.28 -32.13 1.08
C ASP A 140 7.96 -33.48 0.86
N LEU A 141 9.17 -33.49 0.30
CA LEU A 141 10.00 -34.70 0.18
C LEU A 141 10.40 -35.26 1.55
N LEU A 142 10.77 -34.41 2.51
CA LEU A 142 11.07 -34.82 3.88
C LEU A 142 9.82 -35.34 4.60
N ARG A 143 8.63 -34.78 4.31
CA ARG A 143 7.36 -35.17 4.94
C ARG A 143 6.82 -36.50 4.42
N GLN A 144 7.14 -36.89 3.18
CA GLN A 144 6.84 -38.24 2.66
C GLN A 144 7.65 -39.34 3.34
N ASN A 145 8.80 -39.02 3.96
CA ASN A 145 9.70 -40.01 4.54
C ASN A 145 9.56 -40.19 6.07
N THR A 146 8.59 -39.54 6.71
CA THR A 146 8.38 -39.65 8.17
C THR A 146 6.99 -40.18 8.55
N HIS A 147 6.67 -41.38 8.10
CA HIS A 147 5.74 -42.25 8.84
C HIS A 147 6.50 -42.90 10.02
N LYS A 148 6.67 -42.16 11.12
CA LYS A 148 7.00 -42.73 12.44
C LYS A 148 5.98 -42.26 13.48
N PRO A 149 5.59 -43.11 14.44
CA PRO A 149 4.43 -42.88 15.28
C PRO A 149 4.70 -41.82 16.36
N SER A 150 3.64 -41.07 16.64
CA SER A 150 3.53 -39.96 17.59
C SER A 150 4.20 -40.23 18.95
N ARG A 151 5.17 -39.38 19.33
CA ARG A 151 5.50 -39.14 20.73
C ARG A 151 4.95 -37.78 21.11
N THR A 152 3.93 -37.81 21.95
CA THR A 152 3.36 -36.68 22.70
C THR A 152 4.49 -35.90 23.38
N MET A 153 4.73 -34.67 22.92
CA MET A 153 5.58 -33.70 23.62
C MET A 153 4.66 -32.67 24.26
N THR A 154 4.81 -32.53 25.58
CA THR A 154 4.05 -31.65 26.46
C THR A 154 4.28 -30.17 26.13
N ASN A 155 3.19 -29.44 25.92
CA ASN A 155 3.14 -27.99 25.73
C ASN A 155 3.81 -27.25 26.90
N ALA A 156 4.90 -26.52 26.64
CA ALA A 156 5.38 -25.47 27.54
C ALA A 156 4.63 -24.16 27.24
N PRO A 157 4.07 -23.46 28.26
CA PRO A 157 3.31 -22.24 28.03
C PRO A 157 4.24 -21.05 27.74
N ILE A 158 4.13 -20.47 26.54
CA ILE A 158 4.74 -19.18 26.19
C ILE A 158 3.98 -18.09 26.96
N THR A 159 4.56 -17.57 28.04
CA THR A 159 3.97 -16.45 28.78
C THR A 159 4.14 -15.15 27.98
N ASN A 160 3.15 -14.79 27.17
CA ASN A 160 3.06 -13.48 26.52
C ASN A 160 2.79 -12.39 27.57
N SER A 161 3.84 -11.89 28.23
CA SER A 161 3.72 -10.80 29.19
C SER A 161 3.50 -9.47 28.46
N LYS A 162 2.30 -8.91 28.60
CA LYS A 162 1.87 -7.64 27.98
C LYS A 162 2.57 -6.46 28.64
N LEU A 163 3.75 -6.07 28.16
CA LEU A 163 4.50 -4.92 28.66
C LEU A 163 4.51 -3.77 27.64
N CYS A 164 4.26 -2.54 28.11
CA CYS A 164 4.27 -1.33 27.31
C CYS A 164 5.70 -0.75 27.27
N PRO A 165 6.36 -0.68 26.10
CA PRO A 165 7.72 -0.16 26.00
C PRO A 165 7.85 1.29 26.48
N LEU A 166 6.85 2.15 26.17
CA LEU A 166 6.85 3.56 26.60
C LEU A 166 6.79 3.72 28.12
N CYS A 167 5.92 2.96 28.79
CA CYS A 167 5.78 3.05 30.24
C CYS A 167 6.91 2.31 30.97
N SER A 168 7.47 1.27 30.36
CA SER A 168 8.65 0.57 30.87
C SER A 168 9.89 1.46 30.85
N GLN A 169 10.15 2.18 29.75
CA GLN A 169 11.30 3.09 29.63
C GLN A 169 11.17 4.31 30.55
N ALA A 170 9.94 4.82 30.74
CA ALA A 170 9.67 5.94 31.63
C ALA A 170 9.57 5.54 33.13
N ASN A 171 9.91 4.29 33.46
CA ASN A 171 9.82 3.70 34.81
C ASN A 171 8.49 3.98 35.52
N ARG A 172 7.38 3.87 34.78
CA ARG A 172 6.03 4.17 35.29
C ARG A 172 5.41 2.93 35.95
N PRO A 173 4.61 3.10 37.01
CA PRO A 173 4.06 1.97 37.78
C PRO A 173 3.05 1.12 37.01
N ASN A 174 2.38 1.67 35.98
CA ASN A 174 1.41 0.95 35.16
C ASN A 174 1.94 0.64 33.75
N ASN A 175 2.86 -0.32 33.65
CA ASN A 175 3.47 -0.74 32.38
C ASN A 175 2.84 -2.03 31.79
N LYS A 176 1.83 -2.62 32.44
CA LYS A 176 1.20 -3.89 32.02
C LYS A 176 0.07 -3.70 30.99
N HIS A 177 0.37 -3.10 29.84
CA HIS A 177 -0.59 -2.90 28.75
C HIS A 177 0.10 -2.89 27.38
N PHE A 178 -0.69 -2.95 26.30
CA PHE A 178 -0.17 -2.79 24.95
C PHE A 178 0.11 -1.33 24.62
N LEU A 179 1.17 -1.07 23.86
CA LEU A 179 1.54 0.27 23.38
C LEU A 179 0.35 1.04 22.76
N SER A 180 -0.52 0.37 22.00
CA SER A 180 -1.72 0.98 21.39
C SER A 180 -2.73 1.55 22.39
N LYS A 181 -2.78 0.99 23.61
CA LYS A 181 -3.67 1.43 24.68
C LYS A 181 -2.98 2.39 25.66
N CYS A 182 -1.75 2.81 25.37
CA CYS A 182 -1.00 3.70 26.25
C CYS A 182 -1.64 5.09 26.28
N PRO A 183 -1.95 5.66 27.47
CA PRO A 183 -2.50 7.01 27.58
C PRO A 183 -1.53 8.08 27.06
N TYR A 184 -0.22 7.83 27.22
CA TYR A 184 0.85 8.74 26.82
C TYR A 184 1.28 8.64 25.35
N LEU A 185 0.70 7.72 24.58
CA LEU A 185 0.96 7.64 23.14
C LEU A 185 0.18 8.77 22.42
N PRO A 186 0.82 9.62 21.59
CA PRO A 186 0.15 10.66 20.82
C PRO A 186 -0.98 10.12 19.95
N VAL A 187 -2.00 10.96 19.71
CA VAL A 187 -3.19 10.56 18.93
C VAL A 187 -2.84 10.21 17.48
N SER A 188 -1.86 10.91 16.88
CA SER A 188 -1.29 10.58 15.57
C SER A 188 -0.76 9.14 15.51
N ASP A 189 0.02 8.77 16.52
CA ASP A 189 0.74 7.50 16.56
C ASP A 189 -0.19 6.35 16.97
N LYS A 190 -1.21 6.63 17.80
CA LYS A 190 -2.32 5.70 18.08
C LYS A 190 -3.05 5.29 16.79
N ARG A 191 -3.35 6.25 15.91
CA ARG A 191 -4.02 5.97 14.62
C ARG A 191 -3.13 5.11 13.71
N PHE A 192 -1.84 5.43 13.65
CA PHE A 192 -0.86 4.63 12.88
C PHE A 192 -0.78 3.18 13.38
N MET A 193 -0.65 2.98 14.70
CA MET A 193 -0.53 1.65 15.31
C MET A 193 -1.79 0.78 15.18
N ASN A 194 -2.97 1.40 15.08
CA ASN A 194 -4.23 0.68 14.83
C ASN A 194 -4.37 0.29 13.35
N LYS A 195 -3.96 1.18 12.42
CA LYS A 195 -3.96 0.92 10.97
C LYS A 195 -2.95 -0.18 10.59
N ALA A 196 -1.78 -0.19 11.22
CA ALA A 196 -0.76 -1.22 11.01
C ALA A 196 -1.22 -2.62 11.47
N ARG A 197 -2.02 -2.71 12.55
CA ARG A 197 -2.59 -3.98 13.02
C ARG A 197 -3.64 -4.57 12.08
N GLN A 198 -4.47 -3.71 11.47
CA GLN A 198 -5.45 -4.15 10.47
C GLN A 198 -4.78 -4.73 9.23
N ALA A 199 -3.59 -4.23 8.86
CA ALA A 199 -2.80 -4.79 7.76
C ALA A 199 -2.17 -6.15 8.07
N SER A 200 -1.91 -6.48 9.35
CA SER A 200 -1.30 -7.75 9.76
C SER A 200 -2.28 -8.91 9.98
N CYS A 201 -3.59 -8.71 9.83
CA CYS A 201 -4.61 -9.75 10.05
C CYS A 201 -5.07 -10.51 8.78
N PHE A 202 -4.44 -10.30 7.61
CA PHE A 202 -4.72 -11.09 6.40
C PHE A 202 -3.90 -12.39 6.32
N HIS A 203 -3.80 -13.11 7.44
CA HIS A 203 -3.32 -14.49 7.43
C HIS A 203 -4.26 -15.38 8.25
N ASP A 204 -4.85 -16.32 7.51
CA ASP A 204 -5.43 -17.59 7.94
C ASP A 204 -6.75 -17.55 8.71
N GLU A 205 -7.87 -17.57 7.99
CA GLU A 205 -9.15 -18.07 8.50
C GLU A 205 -9.71 -19.06 7.47
N GLY A 206 -9.49 -20.34 7.79
CA GLY A 206 -10.18 -21.46 7.19
C GLY A 206 -11.67 -21.43 7.53
N ILE A 207 -12.44 -21.91 6.56
CA ILE A 207 -13.88 -22.16 6.60
C ILE A 207 -14.21 -23.07 7.79
N ASP A 208 -15.14 -22.69 8.68
CA ASP A 208 -16.41 -23.43 8.81
C ASP A 208 -17.47 -22.78 9.72
N ALA A 209 -18.71 -23.07 9.32
CA ALA A 209 -19.93 -23.30 10.10
C ALA A 209 -20.69 -22.15 10.83
N ASN A 210 -21.91 -21.94 10.29
CA ASN A 210 -23.18 -21.62 10.97
C ASN A 210 -23.51 -20.16 11.34
N ASP A 211 -24.37 -19.58 10.49
CA ASP A 211 -25.41 -18.58 10.81
C ASP A 211 -26.26 -19.04 12.03
N PRO A 212 -26.84 -18.15 12.89
CA PRO A 212 -27.82 -17.14 12.47
C PRO A 212 -27.63 -15.73 13.08
N THR A 213 -27.85 -14.71 12.27
CA THR A 213 -28.36 -13.39 12.73
C THR A 213 -29.67 -13.58 13.52
N PRO A 214 -29.97 -12.80 14.59
CA PRO A 214 -30.51 -11.43 14.49
C PRO A 214 -30.08 -10.58 15.73
N ASP A 215 -30.55 -9.39 16.10
CA ASP A 215 -31.66 -8.53 15.67
C ASP A 215 -31.32 -7.10 16.09
N VAL A 216 -31.88 -6.16 15.35
CA VAL A 216 -31.76 -4.72 15.55
C VAL A 216 -32.98 -4.29 16.35
N ASP A 217 -32.84 -3.94 17.64
CA ASP A 217 -33.60 -2.80 18.18
C ASP A 217 -33.22 -2.44 19.61
N SER A 218 -33.13 -1.13 19.87
CA SER A 218 -33.71 -0.42 21.02
C SER A 218 -32.96 0.88 21.30
N LEU A 219 -33.31 1.86 20.49
CA LEU A 219 -33.59 3.26 20.82
C LEU A 219 -33.76 3.65 22.31
N LYS A 220 -33.30 4.88 22.58
CA LYS A 220 -33.72 5.85 23.62
C LYS A 220 -33.21 5.52 25.04
N ILE A 221 -32.58 6.45 25.75
CA ILE A 221 -32.92 7.86 26.01
C ILE A 221 -31.66 8.73 26.02
#